data_AF-A0A5N6U9N5-F1
#
_entry.id   AF-A0A5N6U9N5-F1
#
_cell.length_a   1.000
_cell.length_b   1.000
_cell.length_c   1.000
_cell.angle_alpha   90.00
_cell.angle_beta   90.00
_cell.angle_gamma   90.00
#
_symmetry.space_group_name_H-M   'P 1'
#
loop_
_entity.id
_entity.type
_entity.pdbx_description
1 polymer ?
#
loop_
_entity_poly.entity_id
_entity_poly.type
_entity_poly.pdbx_seq_one_letter_code
_entity_poly.pdbx_strand_id
1 'polypeptide(L)'
;MRFSMTFPVLASALLSIATSKEVGYFDSSECVDRSAFESCYEKADQYLASCISNNCVGGSDSCSDACGGSVTCIQNKCPNLGVDCMKACDCAKTVEYIDCIATSCWNQAYSCEYQATINDLVGTCVNMDLDSIPFWPPPDDATTGCSCNMGKILYTQTIDTKNLDNCYDKVTELNRAGDYDRAEAYGRQCLCCGQSSAMSTYWDVCPKTDPSTLGADIAQVLLGHNDWDACGPRLSNSDCVADYGFSNVTNFYSPGKFPVNGTETLSNTGSPITAPISGPTFTWTFKGNLHPITAVPMSNKADATKAQSSGSTSTPTGESGAGLVRPALTLMFTAISGVFVFAAI
;
A
#
# COMPACT_ATOMS: atom_id res chain seq x y z
N MET A 1 -18.12 -11.81 22.33
CA MET A 1 -17.45 -12.06 21.03
C MET A 1 -16.37 -11.00 20.83
N ARG A 2 -15.11 -11.40 20.61
CA ARG A 2 -14.07 -10.48 20.09
C ARG A 2 -13.90 -10.80 18.61
N PHE A 3 -14.49 -9.99 17.74
CA PHE A 3 -14.06 -9.94 16.35
C PHE A 3 -12.63 -9.39 16.36
N SER A 4 -11.64 -10.23 16.08
CA SER A 4 -10.25 -9.78 16.02
C SER A 4 -10.08 -8.96 14.74
N MET A 5 -9.81 -7.67 14.90
CA MET A 5 -9.56 -6.66 13.86
C MET A 5 -8.24 -6.92 13.10
N THR A 6 -8.12 -8.06 12.43
CA THR A 6 -6.99 -8.30 11.51
C THR A 6 -7.26 -7.76 10.10
N PHE A 7 -8.51 -7.44 9.78
CA PHE A 7 -8.96 -7.02 8.45
C PHE A 7 -8.25 -5.79 7.84
N PRO A 8 -7.96 -4.69 8.57
CA PRO A 8 -7.45 -3.47 7.95
C PRO A 8 -5.96 -3.48 7.62
N VAL A 9 -5.16 -4.22 8.39
CA VAL A 9 -3.73 -4.43 8.09
C VAL A 9 -3.54 -5.38 6.91
N LEU A 10 -4.55 -6.21 6.65
CA LEU A 10 -4.53 -7.20 5.59
C LEU A 10 -4.79 -6.59 4.21
N ALA A 11 -5.71 -5.65 4.02
CA ALA A 11 -6.01 -5.12 2.68
C ALA A 11 -4.83 -4.34 2.05
N SER A 12 -4.22 -3.41 2.80
CA SER A 12 -3.14 -2.54 2.29
C SER A 12 -1.83 -3.30 2.05
N ALA A 13 -1.48 -4.25 2.93
CA ALA A 13 -0.27 -5.06 2.77
C ALA A 13 -0.30 -5.97 1.53
N LEU A 14 -1.50 -6.35 1.06
CA LEU A 14 -1.68 -7.21 -0.10
C LEU A 14 -1.55 -6.49 -1.44
N LEU A 15 -2.05 -5.25 -1.53
CA LEU A 15 -1.81 -4.43 -2.72
C LEU A 15 -0.31 -4.25 -2.98
N SER A 16 0.52 -4.07 -1.94
CA SER A 16 1.96 -3.79 -2.10
C SER A 16 2.71 -4.94 -2.75
N ILE A 17 2.36 -6.19 -2.43
CA ILE A 17 3.11 -7.37 -2.93
C ILE A 17 2.83 -7.61 -4.41
N ALA A 18 1.56 -7.58 -4.81
CA ALA A 18 1.19 -7.80 -6.21
C ALA A 18 1.68 -6.65 -7.11
N THR A 19 1.51 -5.40 -6.64
CA THR A 19 1.88 -4.21 -7.42
C THR A 19 3.39 -4.04 -7.57
N SER A 20 4.19 -4.36 -6.54
CA SER A 20 5.66 -4.27 -6.64
C SER A 20 6.26 -5.24 -7.65
N LYS A 21 5.63 -6.40 -7.87
CA LYS A 21 6.07 -7.38 -8.88
C LYS A 21 5.80 -6.90 -10.31
N GLU A 22 4.71 -6.18 -10.52
CA GLU A 22 4.22 -5.77 -11.83
C GLU A 22 4.75 -4.40 -12.26
N VAL A 23 4.78 -3.44 -11.33
CA VAL A 23 5.22 -2.05 -11.59
C VAL A 23 6.73 -1.91 -11.45
N GLY A 24 7.37 -2.72 -10.61
CA GLY A 24 8.80 -2.63 -10.35
C GLY A 24 9.19 -1.42 -9.50
N TYR A 25 10.41 -0.92 -9.71
CA TYR A 25 10.99 0.18 -8.95
C TYR A 25 10.95 1.47 -9.76
N PHE A 26 11.00 2.61 -9.05
CA PHE A 26 11.26 3.90 -9.69
C PHE A 26 12.50 3.80 -10.56
N ASP A 27 12.32 4.06 -11.86
CA ASP A 27 13.44 4.31 -12.74
C ASP A 27 13.96 5.71 -12.47
N SER A 28 15.04 5.79 -11.69
CA SER A 28 15.70 7.05 -11.33
C SER A 28 16.14 7.86 -12.55
N SER A 29 16.34 7.21 -13.71
CA SER A 29 16.73 7.89 -14.94
C SER A 29 15.62 8.78 -15.51
N GLU A 30 14.36 8.51 -15.14
CA GLU A 30 13.22 9.32 -15.54
C GLU A 30 12.93 10.49 -14.59
N CYS A 31 13.61 10.56 -13.44
CA CYS A 31 13.45 11.65 -12.47
C CYS A 31 14.07 12.97 -12.97
N VAL A 32 13.58 14.09 -12.44
CA VAL A 32 14.13 15.43 -12.71
C VAL A 32 15.60 15.53 -12.30
N ASP A 33 15.99 14.94 -11.17
CA ASP A 33 17.38 14.89 -10.74
C ASP A 33 17.71 13.48 -10.24
N ARG A 34 18.22 12.66 -11.18
CA ARG A 34 18.57 11.26 -10.93
C ARG A 34 19.51 11.11 -9.74
N SER A 35 20.61 11.85 -9.73
CA SER A 35 21.67 11.70 -8.71
C SER A 35 21.17 12.12 -7.33
N ALA A 36 20.41 13.22 -7.25
CA ALA A 36 19.82 13.65 -6.00
C ALA A 36 18.76 12.64 -5.50
N PHE A 37 17.95 12.09 -6.40
CA PHE A 37 16.96 11.08 -6.07
C PHE A 37 17.59 9.78 -5.55
N GLU A 38 18.58 9.23 -6.26
CA GLU A 38 19.32 8.03 -5.85
C GLU A 38 19.99 8.22 -4.48
N SER A 39 20.68 9.35 -4.27
CA SER A 39 21.32 9.65 -2.98
C SER A 39 20.29 9.81 -1.84
N CYS A 40 19.11 10.35 -2.13
CA CYS A 40 18.05 10.50 -1.16
C CYS A 40 17.46 9.15 -0.74
N TYR A 41 17.18 8.27 -1.72
CA TYR A 41 16.71 6.91 -1.46
C TYR A 41 17.72 6.08 -0.67
N GLU A 42 19.01 6.16 -1.02
CA GLU A 42 20.06 5.45 -0.29
C GLU A 42 20.12 5.89 1.19
N LYS A 43 19.96 7.19 1.47
CA LYS A 43 19.89 7.70 2.86
C LYS A 43 18.68 7.17 3.60
N ALA A 44 17.51 7.12 2.96
CA ALA A 44 16.31 6.53 3.56
C ALA A 44 16.50 5.03 3.86
N ASP A 45 17.17 4.28 2.98
CA ASP A 45 17.48 2.87 3.22
C ASP A 45 18.47 2.68 4.38
N GLN A 46 19.52 3.49 4.43
CA GLN A 46 20.46 3.51 5.56
C GLN A 46 19.75 3.87 6.87
N TYR A 47 18.79 4.79 6.82
CA TYR A 47 17.95 5.12 7.96
C TYR A 47 17.11 3.91 8.40
N LEU A 48 16.46 3.19 7.49
CA LEU A 48 15.69 1.98 7.82
C LEU A 48 16.57 0.97 8.56
N ALA A 49 17.73 0.64 7.99
CA ALA A 49 18.67 -0.30 8.59
C ALA A 49 19.10 0.15 9.99
N SER A 50 19.44 1.43 10.14
CA SER A 50 19.83 2.02 11.43
C SER A 50 18.68 2.03 12.43
N CYS A 51 17.46 2.35 11.99
CA CYS A 51 16.27 2.38 12.84
C CYS A 51 15.97 0.99 13.40
N ILE A 52 15.97 -0.03 12.54
CA ILE A 52 15.75 -1.42 12.95
C ILE A 52 16.82 -1.85 13.94
N SER A 53 18.09 -1.62 13.61
CA SER A 53 19.22 -2.01 14.46
C SER A 53 19.19 -1.33 15.82
N ASN A 54 18.79 -0.06 15.89
CA ASN A 54 18.86 0.71 17.12
C ASN A 54 17.60 0.59 17.99
N ASN A 55 16.42 0.36 17.41
CA ASN A 55 15.13 0.51 18.11
C ASN A 55 14.32 -0.78 18.21
N CYS A 56 14.50 -1.76 17.32
CA CYS A 56 13.64 -2.95 17.27
C CYS A 56 14.14 -4.12 18.10
N VAL A 57 15.00 -3.84 19.08
CA VAL A 57 15.80 -4.85 19.77
C VAL A 57 15.01 -5.59 20.85
N GLY A 58 14.72 -6.85 20.51
CA GLY A 58 14.51 -7.98 21.42
C GLY A 58 15.06 -9.29 20.84
N GLY A 59 16.11 -9.27 19.99
CA GLY A 59 16.55 -10.47 19.25
C GLY A 59 17.93 -10.41 18.56
N SER A 60 18.94 -9.89 19.26
CA SER A 60 20.40 -9.94 18.99
C SER A 60 20.95 -9.07 17.84
N ASP A 61 21.88 -8.17 18.17
CA ASP A 61 22.79 -7.51 17.22
C ASP A 61 23.47 -8.54 16.32
N SER A 62 23.76 -9.73 16.87
CA SER A 62 24.28 -10.87 16.11
C SER A 62 23.39 -11.33 14.96
N CYS A 63 22.06 -11.13 15.02
CA CYS A 63 21.17 -11.44 13.91
C CYS A 63 21.25 -10.37 12.81
N SER A 64 21.15 -9.09 13.19
CA SER A 64 21.26 -7.98 12.24
C SER A 64 22.62 -8.02 11.52
N ASP A 65 23.70 -8.25 12.27
CA ASP A 65 25.06 -8.39 11.76
C ASP A 65 25.22 -9.63 10.89
N ALA A 66 24.70 -10.79 11.30
CA ALA A 66 24.72 -12.02 10.49
C ALA A 66 23.92 -11.89 9.19
N CYS A 67 22.92 -11.01 9.18
CA CYS A 67 22.10 -10.69 8.02
C CYS A 67 22.60 -9.48 7.23
N GLY A 68 23.67 -8.80 7.66
CA GLY A 68 24.18 -7.58 7.02
C GLY A 68 23.12 -6.49 6.87
N GLY A 69 22.19 -6.36 7.82
CA GLY A 69 21.07 -5.41 7.74
C GLY A 69 19.96 -5.79 6.75
N SER A 70 20.01 -6.96 6.11
CA SER A 70 18.96 -7.42 5.18
C SER A 70 17.64 -7.70 5.92
N VAL A 71 16.61 -6.90 5.64
CA VAL A 71 15.27 -7.02 6.24
C VAL A 71 14.65 -8.41 6.00
N THR A 72 14.82 -8.98 4.81
CA THR A 72 14.33 -10.33 4.47
C THR A 72 15.03 -11.42 5.26
N CYS A 73 16.35 -11.28 5.43
CA CYS A 73 17.12 -12.23 6.23
C CYS A 73 16.70 -12.13 7.70
N ILE A 74 16.57 -10.90 8.24
CA ILE A 74 16.18 -10.64 9.62
C ILE A 74 14.79 -11.22 9.91
N GLN A 75 13.81 -11.01 9.03
CA GLN A 75 12.46 -11.59 9.20
C GLN A 75 12.46 -13.13 9.16
N ASN A 76 13.22 -13.72 8.24
CA ASN A 76 13.23 -15.17 8.05
C ASN A 76 14.03 -15.90 9.14
N LYS A 77 15.09 -15.29 9.64
CA LYS A 77 16.02 -15.92 10.59
C LYS A 77 15.74 -15.53 12.03
N CYS A 78 15.00 -14.44 12.26
CA CYS A 78 14.83 -13.85 13.59
C CYS A 78 13.35 -13.47 13.84
N PRO A 79 12.47 -14.49 13.94
CA PRO A 79 11.00 -14.32 14.00
C PRO A 79 10.50 -13.67 15.29
N ASN A 80 11.35 -13.47 16.29
CA ASN A 80 11.01 -12.83 17.56
C ASN A 80 11.31 -11.31 17.59
N LEU A 81 11.75 -10.71 16.48
CA LEU A 81 11.83 -9.25 16.39
C LEU A 81 10.43 -8.65 16.35
N GLY A 82 10.23 -7.55 17.09
CA GLY A 82 8.95 -6.86 17.18
C GLY A 82 8.52 -6.34 15.80
N VAL A 83 7.63 -7.08 15.12
CA VAL A 83 7.08 -6.74 13.80
C VAL A 83 6.54 -5.31 13.77
N ASP A 84 5.93 -4.86 14.86
CA ASP A 84 5.42 -3.50 15.01
C ASP A 84 6.52 -2.43 14.96
N CYS A 85 7.70 -2.73 15.51
CA CYS A 85 8.84 -1.82 15.41
C CYS A 85 9.39 -1.76 13.99
N MET A 86 9.52 -2.91 13.32
CA MET A 86 9.96 -2.92 11.92
C MET A 86 9.01 -2.11 11.03
N LYS A 87 7.70 -2.24 11.25
CA LYS A 87 6.69 -1.42 10.57
C LYS A 87 6.83 0.07 10.88
N ALA A 88 7.12 0.45 12.12
CA ALA A 88 7.37 1.84 12.48
C ALA A 88 8.60 2.41 11.76
N CYS A 89 9.69 1.64 11.67
CA CYS A 89 10.87 2.04 10.91
C CYS A 89 10.61 2.13 9.39
N ASP A 90 9.85 1.19 8.84
CA ASP A 90 9.50 1.18 7.42
C ASP A 90 8.54 2.32 7.05
N CYS A 91 7.62 2.64 7.95
CA CYS A 91 6.76 3.82 7.88
C CYS A 91 7.59 5.10 7.78
N ALA A 92 8.57 5.30 8.66
CA ALA A 92 9.44 6.46 8.63
C ALA A 92 10.30 6.53 7.35
N LYS A 93 10.86 5.40 6.90
CA LYS A 93 11.56 5.32 5.61
C LYS A 93 10.67 5.71 4.44
N THR A 94 9.40 5.27 4.44
CA THR A 94 8.47 5.55 3.35
C THR A 94 8.09 7.03 3.30
N VAL A 95 8.03 7.72 4.45
CA VAL A 95 7.91 9.19 4.49
C VAL A 95 9.11 9.87 3.83
N GLU A 96 10.34 9.43 4.12
CA GLU A 96 11.54 9.95 3.47
C GLU A 96 11.52 9.72 1.94
N TYR A 97 11.04 8.55 1.47
CA TYR A 97 10.86 8.33 0.04
C TYR A 97 9.89 9.33 -0.59
N ILE A 98 8.78 9.67 0.08
CA ILE A 98 7.83 10.68 -0.40
C ILE A 98 8.51 12.05 -0.49
N ASP A 99 9.34 12.42 0.49
CA ASP A 99 10.13 13.64 0.46
C ASP A 99 11.13 13.64 -0.71
N CYS A 100 11.80 12.52 -0.96
CA CYS A 100 12.71 12.34 -2.10
C CYS A 100 11.98 12.49 -3.45
N ILE A 101 10.80 11.89 -3.60
CA ILE A 101 9.98 11.99 -4.81
C ILE A 101 9.53 13.44 -5.00
N ALA A 102 8.96 14.06 -3.97
CA ALA A 102 8.50 15.45 -4.02
C ALA A 102 9.62 16.46 -4.33
N THR A 103 10.85 16.16 -3.93
CA THR A 103 12.02 17.00 -4.15
C THR A 103 12.63 16.79 -5.54
N SER A 104 12.99 15.55 -5.90
CA SER A 104 13.87 15.25 -7.04
C SER A 104 13.22 14.43 -8.15
N CYS A 105 12.03 13.88 -7.93
CA CYS A 105 11.30 13.06 -8.90
C CYS A 105 9.83 13.45 -9.02
N TRP A 106 9.51 14.72 -8.77
CA TRP A 106 8.13 15.21 -8.76
C TRP A 106 7.45 15.06 -10.12
N ASN A 107 8.23 14.87 -11.18
CA ASN A 107 7.73 14.63 -12.51
C ASN A 107 7.12 13.23 -12.71
N GLN A 108 7.32 12.33 -11.74
CA GLN A 108 6.77 10.99 -11.67
C GLN A 108 5.78 10.84 -10.49
N ALA A 109 5.36 11.92 -9.85
CA ALA A 109 4.57 11.88 -8.61
C ALA A 109 3.12 11.36 -8.75
N TYR A 110 2.70 10.92 -9.93
CA TYR A 110 1.42 10.21 -10.14
C TYR A 110 1.60 8.78 -10.65
N SER A 111 2.85 8.35 -10.82
CA SER A 111 3.19 7.07 -11.42
C SER A 111 2.69 5.90 -10.58
N CYS A 112 2.59 4.72 -11.19
CA CYS A 112 2.27 3.49 -10.50
C CYS A 112 3.24 3.25 -9.32
N GLU A 113 4.52 3.59 -9.48
CA GLU A 113 5.56 3.46 -8.45
C GLU A 113 5.31 4.41 -7.28
N TYR A 114 4.88 5.65 -7.55
CA TYR A 114 4.47 6.57 -6.49
C TYR A 114 3.27 6.01 -5.73
N GLN A 115 2.28 5.53 -6.47
CA GLN A 115 1.07 5.00 -5.87
C GLN A 115 1.34 3.73 -5.03
N ALA A 116 2.26 2.88 -5.47
CA ALA A 116 2.75 1.74 -4.70
C ALA A 116 3.50 2.18 -3.43
N THR A 117 4.26 3.28 -3.50
CA THR A 117 4.96 3.84 -2.34
C THR A 117 3.96 4.36 -1.29
N ILE A 118 2.86 4.99 -1.72
CA ILE A 118 1.78 5.36 -0.79
C ILE A 118 1.09 4.14 -0.21
N ASN A 119 0.94 3.06 -0.99
CA ASN A 119 0.42 1.81 -0.47
C ASN A 119 1.32 1.20 0.62
N ASP A 120 2.64 1.23 0.44
CA ASP A 120 3.62 0.85 1.48
C ASP A 120 3.45 1.72 2.74
N LEU A 121 3.24 3.03 2.57
CA LEU A 121 3.03 3.97 3.69
C LEU A 121 1.80 3.57 4.50
N VAL A 122 0.65 3.37 3.85
CA VAL A 122 -0.61 3.02 4.52
C VAL A 122 -0.54 1.62 5.14
N GLY A 123 0.20 0.68 4.53
CA GLY A 123 0.39 -0.66 5.06
C GLY A 123 1.30 -0.74 6.30
N THR A 124 2.19 0.24 6.48
CA THR A 124 3.22 0.24 7.54
C THR A 124 2.93 1.25 8.64
N CYS A 125 2.30 2.38 8.30
CA CYS A 125 1.95 3.43 9.24
C CYS A 125 0.54 3.25 9.81
N VAL A 126 0.42 3.24 11.15
CA VAL A 126 -0.89 3.30 11.82
C VAL A 126 -1.52 4.69 11.76
N ASN A 127 -2.84 4.76 11.63
CA ASN A 127 -3.66 5.99 11.68
C ASN A 127 -3.19 7.08 10.71
N MET A 128 -3.07 6.71 9.44
CA MET A 128 -2.69 7.65 8.37
C MET A 128 -3.83 8.60 8.04
N ASP A 129 -3.51 9.88 7.91
CA ASP A 129 -4.34 10.88 7.25
C ASP A 129 -4.03 10.85 5.75
N LEU A 130 -4.90 10.23 4.97
CA LEU A 130 -4.68 10.08 3.52
C LEU A 130 -4.70 11.43 2.79
N ASP A 131 -5.46 12.40 3.30
CA ASP A 131 -5.62 13.71 2.67
C ASP A 131 -4.39 14.61 2.89
N SER A 132 -3.49 14.24 3.82
CA SER A 132 -2.25 14.96 4.09
C SER A 132 -1.09 14.52 3.19
N ILE A 133 -1.25 13.40 2.48
CA ILE A 133 -0.23 12.83 1.59
C ILE A 133 -0.17 13.67 0.31
N PRO A 134 1.00 14.21 -0.07
CA PRO A 134 1.10 15.03 -1.27
C PRO A 134 0.74 14.21 -2.51
N PHE A 135 0.15 14.86 -3.52
CA PHE A 135 -0.13 14.24 -4.82
C PHE A 135 -1.03 12.98 -4.77
N TRP A 136 -1.82 12.80 -3.70
CA TRP A 136 -2.64 11.62 -3.47
C TRP A 136 -4.09 11.94 -3.08
N PRO A 137 -5.09 11.15 -3.55
CA PRO A 137 -4.97 10.24 -4.69
C PRO A 137 -4.71 11.05 -5.98
N PRO A 138 -4.07 10.44 -7.00
CA PRO A 138 -3.90 11.09 -8.28
C PRO A 138 -5.26 11.38 -8.94
N PRO A 139 -5.42 12.50 -9.67
CA PRO A 139 -6.54 12.72 -10.57
C PRO A 139 -6.73 11.57 -11.58
N ASP A 140 -7.94 11.37 -12.10
CA ASP A 140 -8.25 10.27 -13.03
C ASP A 140 -7.49 10.32 -14.35
N ASP A 141 -7.20 11.53 -14.82
CA ASP A 141 -6.48 11.81 -16.06
C ASP A 141 -5.09 12.38 -15.80
N ALA A 142 -4.53 12.08 -14.62
CA ALA A 142 -3.19 12.50 -14.23
C ALA A 142 -2.16 12.12 -15.30
N THR A 143 -1.40 13.11 -15.79
CA THR A 143 -0.27 12.85 -16.68
C THR A 143 0.83 12.14 -15.89
N THR A 144 1.51 11.18 -16.50
CA THR A 144 2.38 10.22 -15.79
C THR A 144 1.60 9.41 -14.74
N GLY A 145 0.27 9.30 -14.87
CA GLY A 145 -0.58 8.53 -13.99
C GLY A 145 -0.50 7.03 -14.27
N CYS A 146 -0.79 6.21 -13.27
CA CYS A 146 -0.90 4.77 -13.46
C CYS A 146 -2.14 4.40 -14.29
N SER A 147 -2.03 3.39 -15.17
CA SER A 147 -3.13 2.88 -16.00
C SER A 147 -4.36 2.44 -15.20
N CYS A 148 -4.15 2.10 -13.93
CA CYS A 148 -5.16 1.89 -12.90
C CYS A 148 -4.87 2.85 -11.74
N ASN A 149 -5.89 3.60 -11.30
CA ASN A 149 -5.77 4.51 -10.16
C ASN A 149 -5.80 3.73 -8.84
N MET A 150 -4.67 3.10 -8.48
CA MET A 150 -4.50 2.37 -7.21
C MET A 150 -4.74 3.29 -6.01
N GLY A 151 -4.47 4.59 -6.18
CA GLY A 151 -5.00 5.70 -5.39
C GLY A 151 -6.37 5.48 -4.79
N LYS A 152 -7.34 5.36 -5.70
CA LYS A 152 -8.75 5.24 -5.36
C LYS A 152 -9.10 3.90 -4.73
N ILE A 153 -8.43 2.82 -5.14
CA ILE A 153 -8.62 1.49 -4.52
C ILE A 153 -8.23 1.56 -3.03
N LEU A 154 -7.01 2.02 -2.75
CA LEU A 154 -6.50 2.12 -1.38
C LEU A 154 -7.31 3.11 -0.54
N TYR A 155 -7.70 4.25 -1.12
CA TYR A 155 -8.58 5.21 -0.45
C TYR A 155 -9.92 4.57 -0.05
N THR A 156 -10.56 3.86 -0.98
CA THR A 156 -11.81 3.13 -0.73
C THR A 156 -11.65 2.13 0.41
N GLN A 157 -10.63 1.28 0.35
CA GLN A 157 -10.37 0.27 1.39
C GLN A 157 -10.08 0.88 2.77
N THR A 158 -9.41 2.04 2.81
CA THR A 158 -9.14 2.76 4.05
C THR A 158 -10.43 3.35 4.64
N ILE A 159 -11.31 3.92 3.82
CA ILE A 159 -12.62 4.40 4.27
C ILE A 159 -13.51 3.24 4.71
N ASP A 160 -13.49 2.11 4.00
CA ASP A 160 -14.24 0.91 4.37
C ASP A 160 -13.82 0.38 5.74
N THR A 161 -12.52 0.44 6.05
CA THR A 161 -11.99 0.13 7.39
C THR A 161 -12.61 1.02 8.46
N LYS A 162 -12.65 2.33 8.23
CA LYS A 162 -13.26 3.28 9.18
C LYS A 162 -14.76 3.00 9.37
N ASN A 163 -15.46 2.60 8.31
CA ASN A 163 -16.86 2.21 8.41
C ASN A 163 -17.04 0.90 9.20
N LEU A 164 -16.14 -0.07 9.04
CA LEU A 164 -16.12 -1.29 9.86
C LEU A 164 -15.87 -0.97 11.34
N ASP A 165 -15.02 0.00 11.67
CA ASP A 165 -14.80 0.46 13.05
C ASP A 165 -16.09 1.06 13.65
N ASN A 166 -16.79 1.91 12.89
CA ASN A 166 -18.09 2.45 13.31
C ASN A 166 -19.11 1.32 13.57
N CYS A 167 -19.10 0.29 12.74
CA CYS A 167 -19.96 -0.87 12.95
C CYS A 167 -19.59 -1.63 14.22
N TYR A 168 -18.30 -1.79 14.51
CA TYR A 168 -17.83 -2.43 15.73
C TYR A 168 -18.28 -1.67 16.98
N ASP A 169 -18.20 -0.35 16.96
CA ASP A 169 -18.69 0.50 18.06
C ASP A 169 -20.18 0.27 18.29
N LYS A 170 -20.97 0.17 17.20
CA LYS A 170 -22.41 -0.11 17.30
C LYS A 170 -22.70 -1.51 17.84
N VAL A 171 -21.97 -2.54 17.40
CA VAL A 171 -22.06 -3.90 17.94
C VAL A 171 -21.73 -3.91 19.44
N THR A 172 -20.72 -3.14 19.86
CA THR A 172 -20.34 -3.00 21.26
C THR A 172 -21.44 -2.34 22.09
N GLU A 173 -22.11 -1.31 21.56
CA GLU A 173 -23.27 -0.67 22.18
C GLU A 173 -24.43 -1.67 22.37
N LEU A 174 -24.79 -2.40 21.32
CA LEU A 174 -25.87 -3.40 21.36
C LEU A 174 -25.58 -4.52 22.36
N ASN A 175 -24.34 -5.01 22.39
CA ASN A 175 -23.91 -6.01 23.37
C ASN A 175 -23.99 -5.51 24.81
N ARG A 176 -23.66 -4.23 25.07
CA ARG A 176 -23.80 -3.61 26.40
C ARG A 176 -25.26 -3.46 26.81
N ALA A 177 -26.16 -3.28 25.84
CA ALA A 177 -27.60 -3.24 26.06
C ALA A 177 -28.25 -4.63 26.23
N GLY A 178 -27.49 -5.71 26.03
CA GLY A 178 -28.00 -7.09 26.08
C GLY A 178 -28.75 -7.53 24.81
N ASP A 179 -28.69 -6.75 23.73
CA ASP A 179 -29.35 -7.04 22.46
C ASP A 179 -28.40 -7.83 21.53
N TYR A 180 -28.05 -9.04 21.96
CA TYR A 180 -27.01 -9.86 21.32
C TYR A 180 -27.39 -10.31 19.91
N ASP A 181 -28.64 -10.70 19.68
CA ASP A 181 -29.13 -11.15 18.37
C ASP A 181 -29.05 -10.03 17.33
N ARG A 182 -29.42 -8.81 17.72
CA ARG A 182 -29.28 -7.63 16.87
C ARG A 182 -27.81 -7.27 16.65
N ALA A 183 -26.98 -7.38 17.68
CA ALA A 183 -25.54 -7.13 17.56
C ALA A 183 -24.89 -8.08 16.54
N GLU A 184 -25.23 -9.37 16.59
CA GLU A 184 -24.75 -10.36 15.63
C GLU A 184 -25.27 -10.09 14.21
N ALA A 185 -26.58 -9.86 14.05
CA ALA A 185 -27.17 -9.59 12.75
C ALA A 185 -26.57 -8.34 12.10
N TYR A 186 -26.44 -7.24 12.86
CA TYR A 186 -25.85 -5.99 12.40
C TYR A 186 -24.37 -6.16 12.05
N GLY A 187 -23.59 -6.80 12.93
CA GLY A 187 -22.16 -7.03 12.70
C GLY A 187 -21.88 -7.87 11.46
N ARG A 188 -22.65 -8.94 11.24
CA ARG A 188 -22.52 -9.77 10.04
C ARG A 188 -22.92 -9.04 8.77
N GLN A 189 -23.98 -8.23 8.82
CA GLN A 189 -24.40 -7.45 7.66
C GLN A 189 -23.37 -6.38 7.29
N CYS A 190 -22.86 -5.64 8.29
CA CYS A 190 -21.83 -4.64 8.06
C CYS A 190 -20.54 -5.26 7.52
N LEU A 191 -20.11 -6.40 8.09
CA LEU A 191 -18.93 -7.12 7.58
C LEU A 191 -19.10 -7.46 6.09
N CYS A 192 -20.25 -7.98 5.69
CA CYS A 192 -20.51 -8.31 4.29
C CYS A 192 -20.48 -7.07 3.38
N CYS A 193 -21.03 -5.93 3.83
CA CYS A 193 -20.94 -4.68 3.08
C CYS A 193 -19.49 -4.22 2.92
N GLY A 194 -18.68 -4.27 3.97
CA GLY A 194 -17.26 -3.90 3.89
C GLY A 194 -16.44 -4.84 3.02
N GLN A 195 -16.65 -6.16 3.13
CA GLN A 195 -16.00 -7.15 2.26
C GLN A 195 -16.37 -6.94 0.79
N SER A 196 -17.66 -6.68 0.52
CA SER A 196 -18.16 -6.44 -0.81
C SER A 196 -17.62 -5.13 -1.40
N SER A 197 -17.59 -4.04 -0.62
CA SER A 197 -16.99 -2.78 -1.04
C SER A 197 -15.49 -2.93 -1.36
N ALA A 198 -14.73 -3.52 -0.44
CA ALA A 198 -13.28 -3.71 -0.59
C ALA A 198 -12.90 -4.60 -1.78
N MET A 199 -13.76 -5.53 -2.20
CA MET A 199 -13.55 -6.29 -3.42
C MET A 199 -14.06 -5.58 -4.66
N SER A 200 -15.23 -4.95 -4.59
CA SER A 200 -15.85 -4.34 -5.76
C SER A 200 -15.04 -3.17 -6.30
N THR A 201 -14.29 -2.48 -5.43
CA THR A 201 -13.41 -1.36 -5.83
C THR A 201 -12.38 -1.75 -6.91
N TYR A 202 -11.88 -3.00 -6.94
CA TYR A 202 -10.94 -3.43 -7.99
C TYR A 202 -11.54 -3.32 -9.40
N TRP A 203 -12.79 -3.76 -9.56
CA TRP A 203 -13.50 -3.71 -10.85
C TRP A 203 -14.13 -2.35 -11.13
N ASP A 204 -14.57 -1.64 -10.09
CA ASP A 204 -15.17 -0.31 -10.26
C ASP A 204 -14.10 0.74 -10.65
N VAL A 205 -12.91 0.67 -10.06
CA VAL A 205 -11.82 1.62 -10.35
C VAL A 205 -11.00 1.17 -11.55
N CYS A 206 -10.71 -0.13 -11.68
CA CYS A 206 -9.78 -0.65 -12.69
C CYS A 206 -10.38 -1.80 -13.51
N PRO A 207 -11.49 -1.58 -14.24
CA PRO A 207 -12.23 -2.63 -14.94
C PRO A 207 -11.45 -3.36 -16.04
N LYS A 208 -10.38 -2.75 -16.57
CA LYS A 208 -9.55 -3.30 -17.65
C LYS A 208 -8.29 -4.00 -17.16
N THR A 209 -7.88 -3.72 -15.93
CA THR A 209 -6.68 -4.30 -15.31
C THR A 209 -7.01 -5.69 -14.81
N ASP A 210 -6.06 -6.61 -14.92
CA ASP A 210 -6.18 -7.91 -14.26
C ASP A 210 -6.18 -7.71 -12.73
N PRO A 211 -7.27 -8.03 -12.01
CA PRO A 211 -7.34 -7.80 -10.56
C PRO A 211 -6.24 -8.53 -9.76
N SER A 212 -5.66 -9.60 -10.30
CA SER A 212 -4.54 -10.31 -9.65
C SER A 212 -3.27 -9.47 -9.57
N THR A 213 -3.03 -8.56 -10.54
CA THR A 213 -1.89 -7.61 -10.48
C THR A 213 -2.07 -6.56 -9.38
N LEU A 214 -3.30 -6.42 -8.86
CA LEU A 214 -3.67 -5.55 -7.75
C LEU A 214 -3.82 -6.32 -6.42
N GLY A 215 -3.54 -7.62 -6.41
CA GLY A 215 -3.61 -8.46 -5.20
C GLY A 215 -5.04 -8.89 -4.81
N ALA A 216 -6.01 -8.79 -5.74
CA ALA A 216 -7.39 -9.18 -5.47
C ALA A 216 -7.55 -10.69 -5.18
N ASP A 217 -6.66 -11.53 -5.71
CA ASP A 217 -6.60 -12.97 -5.43
C ASP A 217 -6.25 -13.23 -3.96
N ILE A 218 -5.24 -12.53 -3.43
CA ILE A 218 -4.85 -12.66 -2.04
C ILE A 218 -5.94 -12.07 -1.13
N ALA A 219 -6.55 -10.96 -1.54
CA ALA A 219 -7.70 -10.39 -0.83
C ALA A 219 -8.82 -11.45 -0.70
N GLN A 220 -9.20 -12.11 -1.80
CA GLN A 220 -10.23 -13.16 -1.78
C GLN A 220 -9.91 -14.31 -0.81
N VAL A 221 -8.65 -14.77 -0.76
CA VAL A 221 -8.23 -15.81 0.19
C VAL A 221 -8.45 -15.36 1.63
N LEU A 222 -8.09 -14.13 1.97
CA LEU A 222 -8.30 -13.59 3.31
C LEU A 222 -9.78 -13.35 3.65
N LEU A 223 -10.59 -12.99 2.66
CA LEU A 223 -12.04 -12.89 2.83
C LEU A 223 -12.69 -14.25 3.06
N GLY A 224 -12.20 -15.31 2.40
CA GLY A 224 -12.68 -16.68 2.62
C GLY A 224 -12.56 -17.12 4.07
N HIS A 225 -11.53 -16.65 4.79
CA HIS A 225 -11.39 -16.88 6.24
C HIS A 225 -12.41 -16.14 7.11
N ASN A 226 -13.16 -15.20 6.54
CA ASN A 226 -14.12 -14.34 7.22
C ASN A 226 -15.56 -14.56 6.72
N ASP A 227 -15.91 -15.81 6.38
CA ASP A 227 -17.25 -16.22 5.93
C ASP A 227 -17.79 -15.49 4.69
N TRP A 228 -16.91 -15.05 3.78
CA TRP A 228 -17.31 -14.30 2.58
C TRP A 228 -18.41 -14.99 1.77
N ASP A 229 -18.34 -16.32 1.60
CA ASP A 229 -19.33 -17.10 0.86
C ASP A 229 -20.76 -16.98 1.46
N ALA A 230 -20.88 -16.66 2.75
CA ALA A 230 -22.16 -16.45 3.42
C ALA A 230 -22.76 -15.05 3.18
N CYS A 231 -22.04 -14.13 2.53
CA CYS A 231 -22.46 -12.76 2.32
C CYS A 231 -23.45 -12.56 1.17
N GLY A 232 -23.55 -13.50 0.22
CA GLY A 232 -24.45 -13.37 -0.94
C GLY A 232 -25.91 -13.02 -0.56
N PRO A 233 -26.59 -13.81 0.30
CA PRO A 233 -27.95 -13.51 0.73
C PRO A 233 -28.09 -12.26 1.60
N ARG A 234 -26.99 -11.80 2.22
CA ARG A 234 -26.98 -10.63 3.10
C ARG A 234 -26.94 -9.35 2.28
N LEU A 235 -26.09 -9.31 1.25
CA LEU A 235 -25.94 -8.15 0.37
C LEU A 235 -27.22 -7.83 -0.42
N SER A 236 -28.03 -8.84 -0.75
CA SER A 236 -29.31 -8.62 -1.46
C SER A 236 -30.40 -7.93 -0.61
N ASN A 237 -30.23 -7.88 0.72
CA ASN A 237 -31.27 -7.46 1.65
C ASN A 237 -30.90 -6.19 2.45
N SER A 238 -29.82 -5.50 2.08
CA SER A 238 -29.31 -4.33 2.81
C SER A 238 -28.91 -3.19 1.88
N ASP A 239 -29.09 -1.96 2.33
CA ASP A 239 -28.48 -0.80 1.68
C ASP A 239 -27.13 -0.50 2.36
N CYS A 240 -26.05 -1.02 1.79
CA CYS A 240 -24.70 -0.84 2.34
C CYS A 240 -24.29 0.64 2.45
N VAL A 241 -24.88 1.50 1.61
CA VAL A 241 -24.64 2.95 1.63
C VAL A 241 -25.41 3.58 2.79
N ALA A 242 -26.74 3.42 2.80
CA ALA A 242 -27.60 4.11 3.75
C ALA A 242 -27.49 3.57 5.18
N ASP A 243 -27.32 2.25 5.34
CA ASP A 243 -27.37 1.59 6.65
C ASP A 243 -26.00 1.53 7.33
N TYR A 244 -24.91 1.54 6.55
CA TYR A 244 -23.55 1.27 7.04
C TYR A 244 -22.47 2.24 6.53
N GLY A 245 -22.80 3.16 5.61
CA GLY A 245 -21.89 4.22 5.17
C GLY A 245 -20.86 3.84 4.11
N PHE A 246 -20.92 2.63 3.54
CA PHE A 246 -20.04 2.23 2.44
C PHE A 246 -20.53 2.91 1.15
N SER A 247 -19.89 3.99 0.71
CA SER A 247 -20.36 4.80 -0.43
C SER A 247 -19.37 4.94 -1.57
N ASN A 248 -18.17 4.35 -1.45
CA ASN A 248 -17.06 4.59 -2.37
C ASN A 248 -16.99 3.58 -3.52
N VAL A 249 -17.96 2.68 -3.61
CA VAL A 249 -18.18 1.77 -4.74
C VAL A 249 -19.56 2.01 -5.34
N THR A 250 -19.68 1.74 -6.63
CA THR A 250 -20.95 1.82 -7.36
C THR A 250 -21.75 0.53 -7.17
N ASN A 251 -21.07 -0.61 -7.10
CA ASN A 251 -21.68 -1.92 -6.99
C ASN A 251 -21.15 -2.67 -5.78
N PHE A 252 -22.03 -3.39 -5.10
CA PHE A 252 -21.69 -4.33 -4.04
C PHE A 252 -21.79 -5.76 -4.59
N TYR A 253 -20.73 -6.24 -5.23
CA TYR A 253 -20.71 -7.59 -5.80
C TYR A 253 -20.72 -8.66 -4.70
N SER A 254 -21.53 -9.69 -4.90
CA SER A 254 -21.57 -10.88 -4.06
C SER A 254 -20.48 -11.89 -4.42
N PRO A 255 -20.19 -12.88 -3.56
CA PRO A 255 -19.25 -13.96 -3.88
C PRO A 255 -19.55 -14.59 -5.25
N GLY A 256 -18.52 -14.70 -6.09
CA GLY A 256 -18.64 -15.28 -7.43
C GLY A 256 -19.46 -14.46 -8.44
N LYS A 257 -19.80 -13.19 -8.12
CA LYS A 257 -20.58 -12.28 -8.98
C LYS A 257 -19.79 -11.06 -9.45
N PHE A 258 -18.48 -11.09 -9.32
CA PHE A 258 -17.61 -10.04 -9.88
C PHE A 258 -17.71 -10.01 -11.42
N PRO A 259 -17.52 -8.84 -12.05
CA PRO A 259 -17.40 -8.74 -13.50
C PRO A 259 -16.26 -9.61 -14.05
N VAL A 260 -16.29 -9.83 -15.36
CA VAL A 260 -15.17 -10.50 -16.04
C VAL A 260 -13.89 -9.70 -15.80
N ASN A 261 -12.81 -10.39 -15.44
CA ASN A 261 -11.52 -9.76 -15.20
C ASN A 261 -11.01 -9.05 -16.46
N GLY A 262 -10.37 -7.90 -16.24
CA GLY A 262 -9.51 -7.29 -17.23
C GLY A 262 -8.28 -8.15 -17.53
N THR A 263 -7.51 -7.72 -18.52
CA THR A 263 -6.28 -8.41 -18.97
C THR A 263 -5.09 -7.47 -19.08
N GLU A 264 -5.27 -6.18 -18.83
CA GLU A 264 -4.19 -5.20 -18.91
C GLU A 264 -3.31 -5.27 -17.66
N THR A 265 -2.00 -5.07 -17.83
CA THR A 265 -1.04 -4.90 -16.74
C THR A 265 -0.96 -3.42 -16.33
N LEU A 266 -0.26 -3.16 -15.23
CA LEU A 266 -0.01 -1.80 -14.77
C LEU A 266 1.08 -1.12 -15.63
N SER A 267 0.87 0.14 -15.97
CA SER A 267 1.84 0.95 -16.71
C SER A 267 1.60 2.43 -16.49
N ASN A 268 2.66 3.25 -16.51
CA ASN A 268 2.53 4.70 -16.50
C ASN A 268 2.00 5.23 -17.84
N THR A 269 1.15 6.25 -17.78
CA THR A 269 0.42 6.80 -18.94
C THR A 269 0.69 8.31 -19.09
N GLY A 270 0.41 8.86 -20.27
CA GLY A 270 0.56 10.30 -20.51
C GLY A 270 2.01 10.77 -20.68
N SER A 271 2.20 12.08 -20.66
CA SER A 271 3.53 12.71 -20.82
C SER A 271 4.15 13.08 -19.45
N PRO A 272 5.48 13.21 -19.35
CA PRO A 272 6.12 13.66 -18.13
C PRO A 272 5.58 15.01 -17.67
N ILE A 273 5.34 15.16 -16.37
CA ILE A 273 4.98 16.46 -15.78
C ILE A 273 6.16 17.42 -15.96
N THR A 274 5.92 18.64 -16.45
CA THR A 274 6.99 19.60 -16.81
C THR A 274 7.25 20.70 -15.78
N ALA A 275 6.44 20.79 -14.73
CA ALA A 275 6.62 21.73 -13.62
C ALA A 275 6.17 21.10 -12.29
N PRO A 276 6.78 21.45 -11.14
CA PRO A 276 6.39 20.91 -9.84
C PRO A 276 4.90 21.15 -9.56
N ILE A 277 4.15 20.07 -9.27
CA ILE A 277 2.68 20.09 -9.12
C ILE A 277 2.23 21.14 -8.08
N SER A 278 2.92 21.21 -6.95
CA SER A 278 2.61 22.13 -5.83
C SER A 278 3.44 23.42 -5.85
N GLY A 279 4.10 23.73 -6.97
CA GLY A 279 5.03 24.86 -7.08
C GLY A 279 6.45 24.55 -6.56
N PRO A 280 7.38 25.52 -6.65
CA PRO A 280 8.81 25.30 -6.37
C PRO A 280 9.10 24.96 -4.91
N THR A 281 8.22 25.34 -3.99
CA THR A 281 8.30 25.01 -2.57
C THR A 281 6.91 24.76 -2.04
N PHE A 282 6.74 23.73 -1.21
CA PHE A 282 5.52 23.49 -0.46
C PHE A 282 5.85 22.77 0.84
N THR A 283 4.88 22.65 1.75
CA THR A 283 5.05 21.88 2.99
C THR A 283 3.90 20.90 3.11
N TRP A 284 4.19 19.63 3.38
CA TRP A 284 3.16 18.66 3.76
C TRP A 284 3.33 18.25 5.22
N THR A 285 2.27 17.68 5.80
CA THR A 285 2.24 17.33 7.21
C THR A 285 2.12 15.83 7.37
N PHE A 286 3.00 15.25 8.18
CA PHE A 286 2.93 13.85 8.57
C PHE A 286 2.88 13.74 10.10
N LYS A 287 1.73 13.28 10.63
CA LYS A 287 1.49 13.12 12.08
C LYS A 287 1.84 14.37 12.90
N GLY A 288 1.52 15.55 12.36
CA GLY A 288 1.79 16.85 12.99
C GLY A 288 3.20 17.41 12.77
N ASN A 289 4.10 16.64 12.13
CA ASN A 289 5.43 17.12 11.74
C ASN A 289 5.35 17.78 10.35
N LEU A 290 6.02 18.92 10.21
CA LEU A 290 6.08 19.66 8.95
C LEU A 290 7.26 19.16 8.11
N HIS A 291 6.99 18.80 6.86
CA HIS A 291 7.98 18.38 5.87
C HIS A 291 8.08 19.44 4.78
N PRO A 292 9.00 20.42 4.91
CA PRO A 292 9.20 21.44 3.89
C PRO A 292 9.93 20.85 2.69
N ILE A 293 9.33 20.99 1.51
CA ILE A 293 9.86 20.53 0.24
C ILE A 293 10.31 21.73 -0.59
N THR A 294 11.49 21.59 -1.21
CA THR A 294 11.96 22.49 -2.28
C THR A 294 12.20 21.65 -3.52
N ALA A 295 11.30 21.76 -4.50
CA ALA A 295 11.38 20.98 -5.72
C ALA A 295 12.58 21.41 -6.56
N VAL A 296 13.36 20.42 -7.01
CA VAL A 296 14.50 20.65 -7.89
C VAL A 296 14.00 21.13 -9.27
N PRO A 297 14.59 22.17 -9.87
CA PRO A 297 14.15 22.67 -11.17
C PRO A 297 14.39 21.65 -12.29
N MET A 298 13.51 21.65 -13.29
CA MET A 298 13.58 20.73 -14.44
C MET A 298 14.88 20.82 -15.25
N SER A 299 15.61 21.95 -15.18
CA SER A 299 16.94 22.11 -15.78
C SER A 299 17.98 21.10 -15.29
N ASN A 300 17.74 20.45 -14.14
CA ASN A 300 18.61 19.42 -13.60
C ASN A 300 18.42 18.05 -14.28
N LYS A 301 17.40 17.89 -15.14
CA LYS A 301 17.26 16.71 -15.99
C LYS A 301 18.34 16.80 -17.06
N ALA A 302 19.55 16.36 -16.70
CA ALA A 302 20.67 16.33 -17.63
C ALA A 302 20.25 15.51 -18.86
N ASP A 303 20.43 16.09 -20.06
CA ASP A 303 20.16 15.41 -21.32
C ASP A 303 20.73 13.99 -21.27
N ALA A 304 19.87 12.97 -21.38
CA ALA A 304 20.27 11.60 -21.68
C ALA A 304 20.96 11.46 -23.07
N THR A 305 21.46 12.56 -23.65
CA THR A 305 21.89 12.71 -25.04
C THR A 305 23.35 13.18 -25.17
N LYS A 306 24.25 12.81 -24.25
CA LYS A 306 25.70 12.92 -24.48
C LYS A 306 26.50 11.74 -23.95
N ALA A 307 26.49 10.64 -24.73
CA ALA A 307 27.69 9.83 -24.98
C ALA A 307 27.48 8.90 -26.20
N GLN A 308 27.28 9.48 -27.39
CA GLN A 308 27.54 8.76 -28.64
C GLN A 308 28.84 9.32 -29.23
N SER A 309 29.97 8.77 -28.80
CA SER A 309 31.23 8.87 -29.53
C SER A 309 31.66 7.48 -29.95
N SER A 310 31.78 7.32 -31.26
CA SER A 310 32.26 6.18 -32.01
C SER A 310 33.52 5.49 -31.45
N GLY A 311 33.45 4.17 -31.34
CA GLY A 311 34.52 3.25 -31.77
C GLY A 311 35.64 2.92 -30.79
N SER A 312 35.52 1.78 -30.10
CA SER A 312 36.56 0.73 -30.12
C SER A 312 36.01 -0.57 -29.54
N THR A 313 36.21 -1.65 -30.29
CA THR A 313 35.83 -3.02 -29.96
C THR A 313 36.70 -3.56 -28.83
N SER A 314 36.07 -4.04 -27.75
CA SER A 314 36.67 -5.05 -26.87
C SER A 314 35.59 -5.88 -26.16
N THR A 315 35.57 -7.17 -26.54
CA THR A 315 35.13 -8.44 -25.92
C THR A 315 34.47 -8.41 -24.53
N PRO A 316 33.45 -9.28 -24.26
CA PRO A 316 32.62 -9.19 -23.07
C PRO A 316 33.32 -9.79 -21.86
N THR A 317 33.37 -9.03 -20.77
CA THR A 317 33.55 -9.58 -19.43
C THR A 317 32.31 -9.16 -18.66
N GLY A 318 31.45 -10.13 -18.35
CA GLY A 318 30.27 -9.91 -17.54
C GLY A 318 30.69 -9.51 -16.13
N GLU A 319 30.27 -8.33 -15.73
CA GLU A 319 30.16 -7.97 -14.31
C GLU A 319 28.74 -7.45 -14.13
N SER A 320 27.92 -8.31 -13.52
CA SER A 320 26.53 -8.04 -13.19
C SER A 320 26.48 -6.83 -12.26
N GLY A 321 26.10 -5.67 -12.82
CA GLY A 321 25.69 -4.52 -12.04
C GLY A 321 24.55 -4.97 -11.12
N ALA A 322 24.82 -4.94 -9.82
CA ALA A 322 23.85 -5.24 -8.79
C ALA A 322 22.70 -4.23 -8.91
N GLY A 323 21.60 -4.65 -9.56
CA GLY A 323 20.32 -3.99 -9.39
C GLY A 323 20.02 -3.94 -7.90
N LEU A 324 19.72 -2.76 -7.38
CA LEU A 324 19.29 -2.58 -6.00
C LEU A 324 17.96 -3.36 -5.84
N VAL A 325 18.06 -4.57 -5.32
CA VAL A 325 16.91 -5.41 -4.99
C VAL A 325 16.27 -4.78 -3.75
N ARG A 326 15.17 -4.01 -3.87
CA ARG A 326 14.28 -3.88 -2.70
C ARG A 326 13.77 -5.30 -2.43
N PRO A 327 13.88 -5.83 -1.22
CA PRO A 327 13.12 -7.02 -0.90
C PRO A 327 11.64 -6.62 -0.84
N ALA A 328 10.82 -7.21 -1.71
CA ALA A 328 9.39 -7.25 -1.48
C ALA A 328 9.17 -7.88 -0.10
N LEU A 329 8.55 -7.13 0.81
CA LEU A 329 8.18 -7.55 2.15
C LEU A 329 7.25 -8.75 2.03
N THR A 330 7.79 -9.97 2.08
CA THR A 330 7.00 -11.19 1.96
C THR A 330 6.41 -11.50 3.33
N LEU A 331 5.17 -11.06 3.56
CA LEU A 331 4.38 -11.48 4.72
C LEU A 331 3.98 -12.95 4.56
N MET A 332 4.76 -13.88 5.12
CA MET A 332 4.20 -15.17 5.51
C MET A 332 3.42 -14.95 6.81
N PHE A 333 2.11 -14.76 6.69
CA PHE A 333 1.21 -14.80 7.84
C PHE A 333 1.22 -16.21 8.44
N THR A 334 1.98 -16.44 9.50
CA THR A 334 1.63 -17.50 10.46
C THR A 334 0.35 -17.07 11.15
N ALA A 335 -0.77 -17.62 10.72
CA ALA A 335 -2.06 -17.50 11.36
C ALA A 335 -1.94 -17.90 12.84
N ILE A 336 -1.99 -16.92 13.75
CA ILE A 336 -2.46 -17.20 15.10
C ILE A 336 -3.96 -17.41 14.97
N SER A 337 -4.31 -18.66 14.64
CA SER A 337 -5.66 -19.17 14.73
C SER A 337 -6.08 -19.14 16.20
N GLY A 338 -6.64 -18.02 16.65
CA GLY A 338 -7.45 -17.98 17.85
C GLY A 338 -8.80 -18.59 17.55
N VAL A 339 -8.85 -19.91 17.38
CA VAL A 339 -10.11 -20.67 17.36
C VAL A 339 -10.73 -20.52 18.75
N PHE A 340 -11.69 -19.60 18.90
CA PHE A 340 -12.64 -19.70 20.00
C PHE A 340 -13.78 -20.60 19.53
N VAL A 341 -13.67 -21.87 19.91
CA VAL A 341 -14.79 -22.80 19.93
C VAL A 341 -15.91 -22.17 20.74
N PHE A 342 -17.08 -22.00 20.11
CA PHE A 342 -18.32 -21.68 20.79
C PHE A 342 -18.67 -22.82 21.75
N ALA A 343 -18.51 -22.60 23.05
CA ALA A 343 -19.20 -23.40 24.05
C ALA A 343 -20.54 -22.71 24.33
N ALA A 344 -21.63 -23.35 23.92
CA ALA A 344 -22.98 -22.96 24.26
C ALA A 344 -23.17 -22.95 25.78
N ILE A 345 -23.61 -21.83 26.33
CA ILE A 345 -24.47 -21.72 27.51
C ILE A 345 -25.49 -20.62 27.20
#